data_AF-A0A8K0CHZ1-F1
#
_entry.id   AF-A0A8K0CHZ1-F1
#
_cell.length_a   1.000
_cell.length_b   1.000
_cell.length_c   1.000
_cell.angle_alpha   90.00
_cell.angle_beta   90.00
_cell.angle_gamma   90.00
#
_symmetry.space_group_name_H-M   'P 1'
#
loop_
_entity.id
_entity.type
_entity.pdbx_description
1 polymer ?
#
loop_
_entity_poly.entity_id
_entity_poly.type
_entity_poly.pdbx_seq_one_letter_code
_entity_poly.pdbx_strand_id
1 'polypeptide(L)'
;MYRRRGRIQKYNAFKRPPPKAFKPFTEEKFGVFLGILLAAGVHKSNKEHISEMWKPESLPLFRAAMSRDRFKMFIRFDKQNTRNERAETDKIAPIRDMLNAKNAK
;
A
#
# COMPACT_ATOMS: atom_id res chain seq x y z
N MET A 1 -34.50 -9.41 28.64
CA MET A 1 -33.21 -10.04 28.27
C MET A 1 -32.26 -9.06 27.57
N TYR A 2 -31.53 -8.17 28.27
CA TYR A 2 -30.63 -7.16 27.64
C TYR A 2 -29.27 -6.94 28.33
N ARG A 3 -28.80 -7.83 29.22
CA ARG A 3 -27.58 -7.61 30.05
C ARG A 3 -26.33 -8.40 29.63
N ARG A 4 -26.38 -9.18 28.53
CA ARG A 4 -25.23 -9.97 28.05
C ARG A 4 -24.40 -9.27 26.96
N ARG A 5 -25.01 -8.48 26.07
CA ARG A 5 -24.29 -7.78 24.97
C ARG A 5 -23.30 -6.72 25.47
N GLY A 6 -23.64 -5.95 26.50
CA GLY A 6 -22.75 -4.92 27.05
C GLY A 6 -21.48 -5.48 27.72
N ARG A 7 -21.56 -6.67 28.34
CA ARG A 7 -20.37 -7.33 28.93
C ARG A 7 -19.44 -7.90 27.87
N ILE A 8 -19.99 -8.50 26.80
CA ILE A 8 -19.21 -9.04 25.68
C ILE A 8 -18.53 -7.90 24.91
N GLN A 9 -19.21 -6.77 24.68
CA GLN A 9 -18.59 -5.60 24.05
C GLN A 9 -17.45 -5.01 24.88
N LYS A 10 -17.63 -4.87 26.21
CA LYS A 10 -16.56 -4.40 27.11
C LYS A 10 -15.37 -5.37 27.16
N TYR A 11 -15.64 -6.68 27.17
CA TYR A 11 -14.60 -7.72 27.12
C TYR A 11 -13.79 -7.67 25.81
N ASN A 12 -14.48 -7.49 24.68
CA ASN A 12 -13.83 -7.38 23.37
C ASN A 12 -13.10 -6.04 23.16
N ALA A 13 -13.53 -4.96 23.81
CA ALA A 13 -12.86 -3.66 23.74
C ALA A 13 -11.51 -3.67 24.47
N PHE A 14 -11.44 -4.34 25.63
CA PHE A 14 -10.22 -4.40 26.44
C PHE A 14 -9.12 -5.28 25.83
N LYS A 15 -9.49 -6.25 24.98
CA LYS A 15 -8.55 -7.15 24.27
C LYS A 15 -8.21 -6.70 22.85
N ARG A 16 -8.61 -5.51 22.41
CA ARG A 16 -8.23 -5.04 21.07
C ARG A 16 -6.71 -4.85 21.04
N PRO A 17 -6.00 -5.43 20.06
CA PRO A 17 -4.61 -5.07 19.86
C PRO A 17 -4.54 -3.56 19.63
N PRO A 18 -3.47 -2.90 20.11
CA PRO A 18 -3.30 -1.47 19.87
C PRO A 18 -3.40 -1.18 18.37
N PRO A 19 -4.00 -0.05 17.97
CA PRO A 19 -4.04 0.34 16.58
C PRO A 19 -2.64 0.24 15.98
N LYS A 20 -2.51 -0.49 14.88
CA LYS A 20 -1.20 -0.72 14.25
C LYS A 20 -0.67 0.63 13.75
N ALA A 21 0.36 1.14 14.42
CA ALA A 21 1.00 2.39 14.03
C ALA A 21 1.50 2.29 12.59
N PHE A 22 1.22 3.31 11.78
CA PHE A 22 1.68 3.35 10.41
C PHE A 22 3.20 3.48 10.39
N LYS A 23 3.90 2.46 9.90
CA LYS A 23 5.35 2.54 9.72
C LYS A 23 5.67 3.43 8.51
N PRO A 24 6.55 4.44 8.67
CA PRO A 24 6.93 5.30 7.57
C PRO A 24 7.58 4.54 6.42
N PHE A 25 7.58 5.21 5.28
CA PHE A 25 8.27 4.79 4.07
C PHE A 25 9.78 4.88 4.30
N THR A 26 10.49 3.80 3.99
CA THR A 26 11.96 3.73 4.06
C THR A 26 12.48 3.34 2.68
N GLU A 27 13.67 3.80 2.32
CA GLU A 27 14.33 3.49 1.03
C GLU A 27 14.46 1.98 0.79
N GLU A 28 14.83 1.20 1.81
CA GLU A 28 14.89 -0.26 1.72
C GLU A 28 13.56 -0.87 1.26
N LYS A 29 12.44 -0.39 1.80
CA LYS A 29 11.12 -0.90 1.41
C LYS A 29 10.74 -0.53 -0.01
N PHE A 30 11.25 0.61 -0.50
CA PHE A 30 11.09 1.00 -1.90
C PHE A 30 11.88 0.06 -2.81
N GLY A 31 13.11 -0.30 -2.44
CA GLY A 31 13.88 -1.34 -3.13
C GLY A 31 13.14 -2.68 -3.20
N VAL A 32 12.54 -3.12 -2.08
CA VAL A 32 11.70 -4.33 -2.05
C VAL A 32 10.49 -4.22 -2.99
N PHE A 33 9.83 -3.05 -3.03
CA PHE A 33 8.73 -2.80 -3.96
C PHE A 33 9.17 -2.91 -5.43
N LEU A 34 10.32 -2.32 -5.79
CA LEU A 34 10.89 -2.44 -7.13
C LEU A 34 11.26 -3.89 -7.47
N GLY A 35 11.83 -4.63 -6.51
CA GLY A 35 12.14 -6.05 -6.68
C GLY A 35 10.91 -6.90 -7.01
N ILE A 36 9.78 -6.62 -6.36
CA ILE A 36 8.50 -7.27 -6.67
C ILE A 36 8.05 -6.95 -8.10
N LEU A 37 8.16 -5.69 -8.54
CA LEU A 37 7.80 -5.29 -9.91
C LEU A 37 8.67 -5.99 -10.97
N LEU A 38 9.97 -6.09 -10.72
CA LEU A 38 10.90 -6.80 -11.59
C LEU A 38 10.55 -8.29 -11.67
N ALA A 39 10.33 -8.94 -10.53
CA ALA A 39 9.91 -10.34 -10.49
C ALA A 39 8.57 -10.56 -11.21
N ALA A 40 7.59 -9.67 -11.00
CA ALA A 40 6.32 -9.73 -11.72
C ALA A 40 6.48 -9.60 -13.24
N GLY A 41 7.43 -8.78 -13.70
CA GLY A 41 7.79 -8.65 -15.11
C GLY A 41 8.39 -9.94 -15.68
N VAL A 42 9.36 -10.54 -14.98
CA VAL A 42 10.00 -11.81 -15.38
C VAL A 42 8.99 -12.95 -15.47
N HIS A 43 8.06 -13.03 -14.52
CA HIS A 43 7.03 -14.08 -14.47
C HIS A 43 5.79 -13.78 -15.33
N LYS A 44 5.77 -12.67 -16.11
CA LYS A 44 4.64 -12.24 -16.94
C LYS A 44 3.33 -12.04 -16.16
N SER A 45 3.41 -11.77 -14.87
CA SER A 45 2.28 -11.51 -13.98
C SER A 45 1.81 -10.05 -14.01
N ASN A 46 2.23 -9.26 -15.00
CA ASN A 46 1.93 -7.84 -15.10
C ASN A 46 0.44 -7.53 -15.36
N LYS A 47 -0.32 -8.49 -15.88
CA LYS A 47 -1.77 -8.39 -16.11
C LYS A 47 -2.60 -9.07 -15.01
N GLU A 48 -1.95 -9.74 -14.07
CA GLU A 48 -2.64 -10.40 -12.97
C GLU A 48 -3.18 -9.36 -11.99
N HIS A 49 -4.37 -9.61 -11.47
CA HIS A 49 -4.90 -8.77 -10.42
C HIS A 49 -4.06 -8.96 -9.14
N ILE A 50 -3.87 -7.88 -8.38
CA ILE A 50 -3.03 -7.89 -7.16
C ILE A 50 -3.51 -8.95 -6.14
N SER A 51 -4.81 -9.29 -6.12
CA SER A 51 -5.28 -10.39 -5.26
C SER A 51 -4.72 -11.73 -5.68
N GLU A 52 -4.59 -11.96 -6.98
CA GLU A 52 -4.08 -13.20 -7.58
C GLU A 52 -2.59 -13.32 -7.30
N MET A 53 -1.82 -12.25 -7.49
CA MET A 53 -0.38 -12.26 -7.19
C MET A 53 -0.06 -12.60 -5.72
N TRP A 54 -0.96 -12.30 -4.78
CA TRP A 54 -0.77 -12.59 -3.35
C TRP A 54 -1.46 -13.88 -2.87
N LYS A 55 -1.87 -14.76 -3.78
CA LYS A 55 -2.42 -16.07 -3.43
C LYS A 55 -1.34 -17.06 -2.94
N PRO A 56 -1.74 -18.09 -2.17
CA PRO A 56 -0.86 -19.20 -1.79
C PRO A 56 -0.17 -19.90 -2.95
N GLU A 57 -0.85 -19.99 -4.09
CA GLU A 57 -0.41 -20.68 -5.30
C GLU A 57 0.51 -19.81 -6.19
N SER A 58 0.52 -18.50 -5.94
CA SER A 58 1.33 -17.54 -6.68
C SER A 58 2.77 -17.50 -6.16
N LEU A 59 3.63 -16.78 -6.89
CA LEU A 59 5.06 -16.69 -6.58
C LEU A 59 5.28 -16.37 -5.08
N PRO A 60 5.88 -17.29 -4.30
CA PRO A 60 6.02 -17.12 -2.85
C PRO A 60 6.79 -15.85 -2.46
N LEU A 61 7.68 -15.41 -3.34
CA LEU A 61 8.50 -14.21 -3.20
C LEU A 61 7.65 -12.97 -2.88
N PHE A 62 6.48 -12.80 -3.52
CA PHE A 62 5.66 -11.59 -3.32
C PHE A 62 5.18 -11.45 -1.88
N ARG A 63 4.73 -12.56 -1.28
CA ARG A 63 4.26 -12.61 0.12
C ARG A 63 5.40 -12.55 1.12
N ALA A 64 6.54 -13.17 0.80
CA ALA A 64 7.73 -13.14 1.63
C ALA A 64 8.36 -11.73 1.68
N ALA A 65 8.33 -11.01 0.56
CA ALA A 65 8.92 -9.69 0.42
C ALA A 65 8.10 -8.60 1.12
N MET A 66 6.78 -8.49 0.85
CA MET A 66 5.91 -7.62 1.64
C MET A 66 4.43 -8.03 1.59
N SER A 67 3.63 -7.48 2.51
CA SER A 67 2.19 -7.69 2.47
C SER A 67 1.53 -6.95 1.31
N ARG A 68 0.44 -7.53 0.77
CA ARG A 68 -0.37 -6.96 -0.31
C ARG A 68 -0.80 -5.52 -0.03
N ASP A 69 -1.25 -5.26 1.20
CA ASP A 69 -1.76 -3.94 1.56
C ASP A 69 -0.63 -2.91 1.63
N ARG A 70 0.58 -3.30 2.04
CA ARG A 70 1.75 -2.42 1.96
C ARG A 70 2.11 -2.15 0.51
N PHE A 71 2.12 -3.16 -0.37
CA PHE A 71 2.40 -3.00 -1.80
C PHE A 71 1.47 -1.97 -2.46
N LYS A 72 0.17 -2.02 -2.16
CA LYS A 72 -0.82 -1.06 -2.68
C LYS A 72 -0.55 0.39 -2.27
N MET A 73 0.14 0.62 -1.15
CA MET A 73 0.46 1.98 -0.69
C MET A 73 1.57 2.64 -1.50
N PHE A 74 2.47 1.85 -2.12
CA PHE A 74 3.58 2.37 -2.93
C PHE A 74 3.13 2.87 -4.31
N ILE A 75 1.89 2.63 -4.71
CA ILE A 75 1.35 3.02 -6.03
C ILE A 75 0.95 4.51 -6.07
N ARG A 76 1.03 5.22 -4.93
CA ARG A 76 0.66 6.64 -4.83
C ARG A 76 1.91 7.51 -4.75
N PHE A 77 2.07 8.40 -5.72
CA PHE A 77 3.21 9.31 -5.83
C PHE A 77 2.87 10.76 -5.42
N ASP A 78 1.67 10.98 -4.88
CA ASP A 78 1.12 12.30 -4.59
C ASP A 78 0.71 12.49 -3.12
N LYS A 79 0.63 13.75 -2.69
CA LYS A 79 0.08 14.12 -1.39
C LYS A 79 -1.44 14.19 -1.48
N GLN A 80 -2.13 13.23 -0.86
CA GLN A 80 -3.59 13.14 -0.88
C GLN A 80 -4.28 14.42 -0.39
N ASN A 81 -3.71 15.11 0.60
CA ASN A 81 -4.33 16.27 1.23
C ASN A 81 -4.47 17.48 0.29
N THR A 82 -3.59 17.60 -0.71
CA THR A 82 -3.57 18.74 -1.65
C THR A 82 -4.19 18.38 -3.00
N ARG A 83 -4.87 17.23 -3.09
CA ARG A 83 -5.31 16.66 -4.36
C ARG A 83 -6.43 17.45 -5.02
N ASN A 84 -7.41 17.92 -4.24
CA ASN A 84 -8.57 18.64 -4.78
C ASN A 84 -8.15 20.00 -5.36
N GLU A 85 -7.33 20.74 -4.63
CA GLU A 85 -6.82 22.07 -5.04
C GLU A 85 -5.96 22.00 -6.32
N ARG A 86 -5.13 20.96 -6.46
CA ARG A 86 -4.26 20.80 -7.64
C ARG A 86 -4.98 20.21 -8.84
N ALA A 87 -6.02 19.42 -8.64
CA ALA A 87 -6.77 18.81 -9.75
C ALA A 87 -7.45 19.86 -10.65
N GLU A 88 -7.75 21.04 -10.10
CA GLU A 88 -8.35 22.16 -10.84
C GLU A 88 -7.35 22.82 -11.80
N THR A 89 -6.05 22.79 -11.49
CA THR A 89 -5.03 23.58 -12.19
C THR A 89 -3.99 22.73 -12.91
N ASP A 90 -3.67 21.53 -12.39
CA ASP A 90 -2.68 20.63 -12.96
C ASP A 90 -3.17 19.17 -12.95
N LYS A 91 -3.62 18.71 -14.12
CA LYS A 91 -4.07 17.32 -14.35
C LYS A 91 -2.96 16.28 -14.13
N ILE A 92 -1.68 16.69 -14.23
CA ILE A 92 -0.50 15.82 -14.08
C ILE A 92 0.10 15.95 -12.67
N ALA A 93 -0.51 16.74 -11.78
CA ALA A 93 -0.09 16.90 -10.38
C ALA A 93 0.26 15.59 -9.66
N PRO A 94 -0.41 14.44 -9.89
CA PRO A 94 -0.08 13.20 -9.19
C PRO A 94 1.32 12.62 -9.46
N ILE A 95 1.94 12.99 -10.59
CA ILE A 95 3.28 12.52 -10.98
C ILE A 95 4.26 13.66 -11.31
N ARG A 96 3.80 14.91 -11.17
CA ARG A 96 4.56 16.12 -11.56
C ARG A 96 5.91 16.21 -10.84
N ASP A 97 5.92 15.98 -9.54
CA ASP A 97 7.13 16.09 -8.71
C ASP A 97 8.21 15.09 -9.18
N MET A 98 7.80 13.87 -9.55
CA MET A 98 8.72 12.87 -10.11
C MET A 98 9.26 13.26 -11.49
N LEU A 99 8.43 13.85 -12.35
CA LEU A 99 8.86 14.29 -13.68
C LEU A 99 9.84 15.46 -13.59
N ASN A 100 9.55 16.43 -12.74
CA ASN A 100 10.43 17.59 -12.52
C ASN A 100 11.78 17.16 -11.93
N ALA A 101 11.80 16.19 -11.01
CA ALA A 101 13.03 15.65 -10.43
C ALA A 101 13.98 15.04 -11.48
N LYS A 102 13.46 14.53 -12.61
CA LYS A 102 14.29 14.02 -13.72
C LYS A 102 14.83 15.09 -14.65
N ASN A 103 14.26 16.30 -14.61
CA ASN A 103 14.64 17.42 -15.46
C ASN A 103 15.62 18.38 -14.78
N ALA A 104 15.91 18.17 -13.49
CA ALA A 104 17.01 18.82 -12.81
C ALA A 104 18.33 18.18 -13.27
N LYS A 105 18.83 18.65 -14.41
CA LYS A 105 20.20 18.47 -14.88
C LYS A 105 20.89 19.82 -14.92
#